data_AF-A0A2G2BC15-F1
#
_entry.id   AF-A0A2G2BC15-F1
#
_cell.length_a   1.000
_cell.length_b   1.000
_cell.length_c   1.000
_cell.angle_alpha   90.00
_cell.angle_beta   90.00
_cell.angle_gamma   90.00
#
_symmetry.space_group_name_H-M   'P 1'
#
loop_
_entity.id
_entity.type
_entity.pdbx_description
1 polymer ?
#
loop_
_entity_poly.entity_id
_entity_poly.type
_entity_poly.pdbx_seq_one_letter_code
_entity_poly.pdbx_strand_id
1 'polypeptide(L)'
;MFKPFQWFQAVLFGVFLVQPVVAQVALFDGNQLQQTCGQGNCANAVRTTVNRIQKLGLSEPEFNSQLGAIAAVLFEVSRGAGEKTTQQVALALQLLAQFSSDINQQDSLIWVSQQIINGGADLFDLNDPFAVSPS
;
A
#
# COMPACT_ATOMS: atom_id res chain seq x y z
N MET A 1 -9.30 11.89 66.69
CA MET A 1 -9.48 12.93 65.66
C MET A 1 -8.65 12.51 64.45
N PHE A 2 -9.24 11.78 63.51
CA PHE A 2 -8.55 11.24 62.31
C PHE A 2 -9.31 11.69 61.07
N LYS A 3 -8.59 12.27 60.09
CA LYS A 3 -9.15 12.80 58.83
C LYS A 3 -9.30 11.68 57.78
N PRO A 4 -10.33 11.74 56.91
CA PRO A 4 -10.50 10.76 55.84
C PRO A 4 -9.56 11.01 54.64
N PHE A 5 -9.05 9.92 54.09
CA PHE A 5 -8.20 9.84 52.90
C PHE A 5 -9.11 9.86 51.65
N GLN A 6 -9.02 10.91 50.82
CA GLN A 6 -9.74 10.98 49.54
C GLN A 6 -8.82 10.48 48.42
N TRP A 7 -9.24 9.40 47.76
CA TRP A 7 -8.61 8.86 46.56
C TRP A 7 -9.12 9.63 45.34
N PHE A 8 -8.26 10.39 44.67
CA PHE A 8 -8.53 10.96 43.35
C PHE A 8 -8.20 9.91 42.27
N GLN A 9 -9.22 9.31 41.67
CA GLN A 9 -9.09 8.62 40.39
C GLN A 9 -9.18 9.65 39.26
N ALA A 10 -8.04 10.00 38.66
CA ALA A 10 -7.99 10.74 37.42
C ALA A 10 -8.15 9.75 36.25
N VAL A 11 -9.35 9.66 35.69
CA VAL A 11 -9.60 8.92 34.44
C VAL A 11 -9.25 9.86 33.28
N LEU A 12 -8.06 9.68 32.70
CA LEU A 12 -7.67 10.31 31.45
C LEU A 12 -8.42 9.62 30.31
N PHE A 13 -9.51 10.24 29.86
CA PHE A 13 -10.12 9.90 28.57
C PHE A 13 -9.19 10.37 27.46
N GLY A 14 -8.35 9.46 26.96
CA GLY A 14 -7.63 9.64 25.71
C GLY A 14 -8.63 9.77 24.56
N VAL A 15 -8.76 10.97 24.01
CA VAL A 15 -9.50 11.22 22.78
C VAL A 15 -8.72 10.56 21.65
N PHE A 16 -9.12 9.34 21.25
CA PHE A 16 -8.71 8.76 19.99
C PHE A 16 -9.36 9.57 18.87
N LEU A 17 -8.61 10.53 18.32
CA LEU A 17 -8.94 11.14 17.04
C LEU A 17 -8.78 10.07 15.97
N VAL A 18 -9.85 9.32 15.71
CA VAL A 18 -9.99 8.50 14.50
C VAL A 18 -9.97 9.48 13.34
N GLN A 19 -8.80 9.71 12.76
CA GLN A 19 -8.72 10.49 11.53
C GLN A 19 -9.50 9.74 10.46
N PRO A 20 -10.42 10.40 9.73
CA PRO A 20 -11.15 9.76 8.65
C PRO A 20 -10.12 9.30 7.62
N VAL A 21 -10.00 7.98 7.43
CA VAL A 21 -9.30 7.41 6.28
C VAL A 21 -10.08 7.88 5.06
N VAL A 22 -9.62 8.97 4.47
CA VAL A 22 -10.16 9.46 3.20
C VAL A 22 -9.91 8.31 2.23
N ALA A 23 -10.96 7.63 1.79
CA ALA A 23 -10.86 6.64 0.73
C ALA A 23 -10.27 7.36 -0.49
N GLN A 24 -8.98 7.17 -0.72
CA GLN A 24 -8.27 7.83 -1.80
C GLN A 24 -8.89 7.33 -3.10
N VAL A 25 -9.43 8.26 -3.90
CA VAL A 25 -10.02 7.90 -5.19
C VAL A 25 -8.87 7.40 -6.07
N ALA A 26 -8.90 6.11 -6.39
CA ALA A 26 -7.98 5.54 -7.37
C ALA A 26 -8.27 6.19 -8.73
N LEU A 27 -7.25 6.79 -9.34
CA LEU A 27 -7.34 7.45 -10.65
C LEU A 27 -7.11 6.48 -11.81
N PHE A 28 -7.19 5.18 -11.53
CA PHE A 28 -6.98 4.09 -12.48
C PHE A 28 -8.02 2.99 -12.27
N ASP A 29 -8.25 2.20 -13.30
CA ASP A 29 -9.12 1.03 -13.22
C ASP A 29 -8.34 -0.16 -12.62
N GLY A 30 -8.55 -0.39 -11.32
CA GLY A 30 -7.94 -1.52 -10.60
C GLY A 30 -8.35 -2.89 -11.14
N ASN A 31 -9.60 -3.03 -11.62
CA ASN A 31 -10.07 -4.29 -12.19
C ASN A 31 -9.37 -4.60 -13.52
N GLN A 32 -9.21 -3.58 -14.37
CA GLN A 32 -8.47 -3.71 -15.62
C GLN A 32 -6.99 -4.09 -15.36
N LEU A 33 -6.36 -3.45 -14.37
CA LEU A 33 -4.99 -3.75 -13.98
C LEU A 33 -4.87 -5.21 -13.51
N GLN A 34 -5.77 -5.64 -12.62
CA GLN A 34 -5.81 -7.01 -12.10
C GLN A 34 -5.97 -8.05 -13.22
N GLN A 35 -6.91 -7.82 -14.14
CA GLN A 35 -7.13 -8.72 -15.29
C GLN A 35 -5.89 -8.82 -16.19
N THR A 36 -5.26 -7.68 -16.51
CA THR A 36 -4.08 -7.65 -17.38
C THR A 36 -2.88 -8.34 -16.72
N CYS A 37 -2.74 -8.20 -15.40
CA CYS A 37 -1.74 -8.93 -14.63
C CYS A 37 -2.00 -10.44 -14.63
N GLY A 38 -3.25 -10.88 -14.47
CA GLY A 38 -3.62 -12.30 -14.55
C GLY A 38 -3.34 -12.93 -15.92
N GLN A 39 -3.30 -12.13 -16.99
CA GLN A 39 -2.98 -12.57 -18.36
C GLN A 39 -1.48 -12.62 -18.68
N GLY A 40 -0.61 -12.26 -17.74
CA GLY A 40 0.83 -12.35 -17.94
C GLY A 40 1.51 -11.07 -18.44
N ASN A 41 0.85 -9.91 -18.41
CA ASN A 41 1.36 -8.63 -18.92
C ASN A 41 1.50 -7.55 -17.82
N CYS A 42 1.77 -7.98 -16.59
CA CYS A 42 1.63 -7.14 -15.40
C CYS A 42 2.56 -5.90 -15.40
N ALA A 43 3.85 -6.07 -15.72
CA ALA A 43 4.81 -4.97 -15.75
C ALA A 43 4.45 -3.87 -16.78
N ASN A 44 3.95 -4.25 -17.96
CA ASN A 44 3.54 -3.29 -18.99
C ASN A 44 2.24 -2.56 -18.59
N ALA A 45 1.32 -3.27 -17.93
CA ALA A 45 0.08 -2.68 -17.40
C ALA A 45 0.37 -1.64 -16.32
N VAL A 46 1.27 -1.95 -15.38
CA VAL A 46 1.74 -1.02 -14.34
C VAL A 46 2.41 0.19 -14.97
N ARG A 47 3.38 0.00 -15.87
CA ARG A 47 4.05 1.13 -16.56
C ARG A 47 3.05 2.04 -17.27
N THR A 48 2.10 1.46 -17.98
CA THR A 48 1.06 2.21 -18.69
C THR A 48 0.19 3.01 -17.72
N THR A 49 -0.19 2.40 -16.61
CA THR A 49 -1.01 3.01 -15.57
C THR A 49 -0.27 4.17 -14.90
N VAL A 50 0.97 3.94 -14.47
CA VAL A 50 1.80 4.98 -13.84
C VAL A 50 2.04 6.14 -14.79
N ASN A 51 2.38 5.87 -16.07
CA ASN A 51 2.58 6.93 -17.07
C ASN A 51 1.30 7.75 -17.31
N ARG A 52 0.10 7.15 -17.21
CA ARG A 52 -1.17 7.90 -17.30
C ARG A 52 -1.36 8.79 -16.09
N ILE A 53 -1.11 8.28 -14.89
CA ILE A 53 -1.23 9.04 -13.63
C ILE A 53 -0.22 10.20 -13.60
N GLN A 54 1.01 9.96 -14.03
CA GLN A 54 2.06 11.00 -14.08
C GLN A 54 1.66 12.17 -15.00
N LYS A 55 0.95 11.88 -16.11
CA LYS A 55 0.43 12.92 -17.03
C LYS A 55 -0.67 13.78 -16.43
N LEU A 56 -1.26 13.38 -15.30
CA LEU A 56 -2.27 14.18 -14.60
C LEU A 56 -1.64 15.36 -13.83
N GLY A 57 -0.31 15.39 -13.65
CA GLY A 57 0.38 16.49 -12.99
C GLY A 57 0.03 16.63 -11.51
N LEU A 58 -0.20 15.51 -10.83
CA LEU A 58 -0.48 15.47 -9.39
C LEU A 58 0.70 16.01 -8.58
N SER A 59 0.42 16.44 -7.35
CA SER A 59 1.50 16.68 -6.39
C SER A 59 2.24 15.38 -6.06
N GLU A 60 3.47 15.50 -5.58
CA GLU A 60 4.30 14.35 -5.22
C GLU A 60 3.63 13.41 -4.19
N PRO A 61 3.02 13.91 -3.09
CA PRO A 61 2.32 13.04 -2.14
C PRO A 61 1.11 12.33 -2.75
N GLU A 62 0.35 13.01 -3.61
CA GLU A 62 -0.80 12.41 -4.30
C GLU A 62 -0.35 11.35 -5.30
N PHE A 63 0.74 11.60 -6.04
CA PHE A 63 1.32 10.62 -6.94
C PHE A 63 1.79 9.37 -6.20
N ASN A 64 2.56 9.52 -5.11
CA ASN A 64 3.01 8.40 -4.29
C ASN A 64 1.84 7.66 -3.63
N SER A 65 0.77 8.36 -3.25
CA SER A 65 -0.49 7.76 -2.79
C SER A 65 -1.10 6.86 -3.87
N GLN A 66 -1.13 7.29 -5.13
CA GLN A 66 -1.61 6.45 -6.23
C GLN A 66 -0.71 5.24 -6.47
N LEU A 67 0.61 5.37 -6.31
CA LEU A 67 1.52 4.21 -6.37
C LEU A 67 1.19 3.19 -5.27
N GLY A 68 0.91 3.64 -4.05
CA GLY A 68 0.45 2.78 -2.96
C GLY A 68 -0.84 2.02 -3.30
N ALA A 69 -1.81 2.68 -3.93
CA ALA A 69 -3.04 2.05 -4.39
C ALA A 69 -2.79 0.98 -5.48
N ILE A 70 -1.89 1.25 -6.44
CA ILE A 70 -1.47 0.25 -7.45
C ILE A 70 -0.83 -0.95 -6.75
N ALA A 71 0.06 -0.71 -5.79
CA ALA A 71 0.75 -1.76 -5.05
C ALA A 71 -0.21 -2.68 -4.30
N ALA A 72 -1.26 -2.13 -3.67
CA ALA A 72 -2.30 -2.90 -3.01
C ALA A 72 -3.05 -3.81 -3.99
N VAL A 73 -3.41 -3.31 -5.18
CA VAL A 73 -4.04 -4.13 -6.23
C VAL A 73 -3.11 -5.25 -6.69
N LEU A 74 -1.83 -4.95 -6.91
CA LEU A 74 -0.83 -5.95 -7.30
C LEU A 74 -0.65 -7.02 -6.22
N PHE A 75 -0.60 -6.61 -4.96
CA PHE A 75 -0.51 -7.53 -3.84
C PHE A 75 -1.72 -8.48 -3.81
N GLU A 76 -2.94 -7.97 -3.92
CA GLU A 76 -4.14 -8.80 -4.00
C GLU A 76 -4.15 -9.73 -5.22
N VAL A 77 -3.60 -9.30 -6.37
CA VAL A 77 -3.41 -10.20 -7.53
C VAL A 77 -2.48 -11.36 -7.19
N SER A 78 -1.45 -11.16 -6.36
CA SER A 78 -0.53 -12.25 -5.99
C SER A 78 -1.18 -13.28 -5.08
N ARG A 79 -2.20 -12.90 -4.30
CA ARG A 79 -2.90 -13.80 -3.38
C ARG A 79 -3.73 -14.81 -4.15
N GLY A 80 -3.30 -16.08 -4.09
CA GLY A 80 -3.96 -17.17 -4.81
C GLY A 80 -3.61 -17.27 -6.31
N ALA A 81 -2.67 -16.48 -6.80
CA ALA A 81 -2.15 -16.64 -8.14
C ALA A 81 -1.10 -17.77 -8.23
N GLY A 82 -0.97 -18.37 -9.41
CA GLY A 82 0.10 -19.35 -9.65
C GLY A 82 1.48 -18.69 -9.72
N GLU A 83 2.54 -19.49 -9.50
CA GLU A 83 3.93 -19.05 -9.40
C GLU A 83 4.36 -18.04 -10.48
N LYS A 84 4.01 -18.31 -11.74
CA LYS A 84 4.33 -17.43 -12.87
C LYS A 84 3.75 -16.02 -12.69
N THR A 85 2.49 -15.91 -12.28
CA THR A 85 1.82 -14.63 -12.08
C THR A 85 2.39 -13.92 -10.85
N THR A 86 2.66 -14.67 -9.78
CA THR A 86 3.32 -14.18 -8.56
C THR A 86 4.68 -13.54 -8.86
N GLN A 87 5.52 -14.21 -9.66
CA GLN A 87 6.80 -13.65 -10.12
C GLN A 87 6.62 -12.37 -10.93
N GLN A 88 5.62 -12.32 -11.82
CA GLN A 88 5.35 -11.11 -12.59
C GLN A 88 4.85 -9.94 -11.74
N VAL A 89 4.02 -10.22 -10.73
CA VAL A 89 3.58 -9.20 -9.76
C VAL A 89 4.78 -8.65 -9.00
N ALA A 90 5.68 -9.51 -8.53
CA ALA A 90 6.88 -9.06 -7.82
C ALA A 90 7.76 -8.16 -8.72
N LEU A 91 7.99 -8.54 -9.97
CA LEU A 91 8.70 -7.69 -10.94
C LEU A 91 7.97 -6.37 -11.18
N ALA A 92 6.64 -6.38 -11.22
CA ALA A 92 5.83 -5.19 -11.39
C ALA A 92 5.91 -4.25 -10.17
N LEU A 93 6.00 -4.78 -8.95
CA LEU A 93 6.24 -4.01 -7.73
C LEU A 93 7.64 -3.39 -7.69
N GLN A 94 8.68 -4.12 -8.12
CA GLN A 94 10.03 -3.57 -8.25
C GLN A 94 10.08 -2.44 -9.30
N LEU A 95 9.33 -2.59 -10.39
CA LEU A 95 9.17 -1.53 -11.37
C LEU A 95 8.41 -0.34 -10.78
N LEU A 96 7.36 -0.58 -10.01
CA LEU A 96 6.56 0.46 -9.35
C LEU A 96 7.40 1.28 -8.36
N ALA A 97 8.29 0.61 -7.61
CA ALA A 97 9.22 1.27 -6.70
C ALA A 97 10.06 2.35 -7.41
N GLN A 98 10.50 2.10 -8.65
CA GLN A 98 11.32 3.06 -9.40
C GLN A 98 10.58 4.36 -9.75
N PHE A 99 9.26 4.41 -9.63
CA PHE A 99 8.47 5.61 -9.86
C PHE A 99 8.25 6.45 -8.59
N SER A 100 8.37 5.86 -7.40
CA SER A 100 8.20 6.61 -6.15
C SER A 100 9.37 7.57 -5.95
N SER A 101 9.09 8.80 -5.52
CA SER A 101 10.10 9.73 -5.02
C SER A 101 10.41 9.53 -3.53
N ASP A 102 9.50 8.89 -2.79
CA ASP A 102 9.65 8.60 -1.36
C ASP A 102 10.48 7.31 -1.19
N ILE A 103 11.67 7.47 -0.61
CA ILE A 103 12.61 6.36 -0.37
C ILE A 103 12.03 5.27 0.52
N ASN A 104 11.22 5.63 1.52
CA ASN A 104 10.60 4.64 2.42
C ASN A 104 9.55 3.81 1.66
N GLN A 105 8.81 4.45 0.75
CA GLN A 105 7.87 3.75 -0.13
C GLN A 105 8.61 2.87 -1.14
N GLN A 106 9.73 3.32 -1.70
CA GLN A 106 10.58 2.49 -2.58
C GLN A 106 11.03 1.21 -1.86
N ASP A 107 11.62 1.36 -0.68
CA ASP A 107 12.13 0.24 0.12
C ASP A 107 11.01 -0.73 0.51
N SER A 108 9.85 -0.19 0.90
CA SER A 108 8.67 -1.01 1.24
C SER A 108 8.17 -1.81 0.03
N LEU A 109 8.08 -1.19 -1.15
CA LEU A 109 7.68 -1.89 -2.38
C LEU A 109 8.67 -2.97 -2.81
N ILE A 110 9.98 -2.69 -2.69
CA ILE A 110 11.03 -3.67 -2.98
C ILE A 110 10.93 -4.83 -1.99
N TRP A 111 10.79 -4.55 -0.70
CA TRP A 111 10.68 -5.57 0.32
C TRP A 111 9.43 -6.46 0.11
N VAL A 112 8.26 -5.86 -0.13
CA VAL A 112 7.03 -6.63 -0.46
C VAL A 112 7.25 -7.51 -1.69
N SER A 113 7.92 -7.01 -2.74
CA SER A 113 8.22 -7.82 -3.92
C SER A 113 9.04 -9.07 -3.61
N GLN A 114 10.03 -8.96 -2.71
CA GLN A 114 10.87 -10.07 -2.30
C GLN A 114 10.08 -11.10 -1.49
N GLN A 115 9.18 -10.61 -0.62
CA GLN A 115 8.34 -11.49 0.19
C GLN A 115 7.35 -12.27 -0.66
N ILE A 116 6.77 -11.64 -1.70
CA ILE A 116 5.94 -12.33 -2.69
C ILE A 116 6.72 -13.44 -3.40
N ILE A 117 7.97 -13.19 -3.80
CA ILE A 117 8.84 -14.20 -4.44
C ILE A 117 9.14 -15.36 -3.48
N ASN A 118 9.37 -15.08 -2.21
CA ASN A 118 9.69 -16.08 -1.20
C ASN A 118 8.48 -16.87 -0.70
N GLY A 119 7.28 -16.66 -1.27
CA GLY A 119 6.04 -17.33 -0.85
C GLY A 119 5.43 -16.74 0.43
N GLY A 120 5.90 -15.58 0.87
CA GLY A 120 5.37 -14.86 2.04
C GLY A 120 4.10 -14.05 1.77
N ALA A 121 3.53 -14.12 0.57
CA ALA A 121 2.34 -13.35 0.20
C ALA A 121 1.14 -13.61 1.15
N ASP A 122 1.03 -14.82 1.71
CA ASP A 122 -0.04 -15.18 2.65
C ASP A 122 0.20 -14.69 4.09
N LEU A 123 1.38 -14.14 4.40
CA LEU A 123 1.78 -13.73 5.74
C LEU A 123 1.46 -12.26 6.06
N PHE A 124 0.93 -11.49 5.10
CA PHE A 124 0.65 -10.07 5.29
C PHE A 124 -0.77 -9.80 5.74
N ASP A 125 -0.89 -9.07 6.85
CA ASP A 125 -2.11 -8.35 7.19
C ASP A 125 -2.04 -6.95 6.57
N LEU A 126 -2.87 -6.68 5.56
CA LEU A 126 -2.97 -5.36 4.93
C LEU A 126 -3.48 -4.26 5.87
N ASN A 127 -3.94 -4.61 7.07
CA ASN A 127 -4.27 -3.64 8.12
C ASN A 127 -3.04 -3.11 8.87
N ASP A 128 -1.88 -3.75 8.71
CA ASP A 128 -0.61 -3.25 9.23
C ASP A 128 -0.09 -2.18 8.24
N PRO A 129 0.20 -0.94 8.68
CA PRO A 129 0.46 0.20 7.78
C PRO A 129 1.81 0.10 7.07
N PHE A 130 1.91 -0.74 6.04
CA PHE A 130 3.11 -0.92 5.22
C PHE A 130 3.36 0.20 4.20
N ALA A 131 2.38 1.08 3.97
CA ALA A 131 2.44 2.09 2.91
C ALA A 131 1.95 3.48 3.32
N VAL A 132 1.70 3.71 4.62
CA VAL A 132 1.34 5.04 5.10
C VAL A 132 2.64 5.78 5.40
N SER A 133 3.08 6.62 4.46
CA SER A 133 4.18 7.55 4.74
C SER A 133 3.76 8.43 5.94
N PRO A 134 4.53 8.49 7.04
CA PRO A 134 4.23 9.42 8.11
C PRO A 134 4.37 10.83 7.54
N SER A 135 3.26 11.57 7.56
CA SER A 135 3.21 12.98 7.13
C SER A 135 3.98 13.86 8.09
#